data_AF-A0A3P5ZXJ6-F1
#
_entry.id   AF-A0A3P5ZXJ6-F1
#
_cell.length_a   1.000
_cell.length_b   1.000
_cell.length_c   1.000
_cell.angle_alpha   90.00
_cell.angle_beta   90.00
_cell.angle_gamma   90.00
#
_symmetry.space_group_name_H-M   'P 1'
#
loop_
_entity.id
_entity.type
_entity.pdbx_description
1 polymer ?
#
loop_
_entity_poly.entity_id
_entity_poly.type
_entity_poly.pdbx_seq_one_letter_code
_entity_poly.pdbx_strand_id
1 'polypeptide(L)'
;MAPQKFIRNDMISLPRLVEEYLSMLKETYEGTGLHLATQQGDEVYAKKIIELCPSLVGSTNSKGDTPLHVAARLGYTSIFIGMLESIKLHNACERKTIDAEMMNNDGLTPLHCAAMKGSVEILKEFLNRAPSSFYSVTLEKRETVFHIAARDTSKTKPSSQWQRVTT
;
A
#
# COMPACT_ATOMS: atom_id res chain seq x y z
N MET A 1 -16.33 -41.12 33.98
CA MET A 1 -14.87 -41.27 33.98
C MET A 1 -14.33 -40.75 32.66
N ALA A 2 -13.56 -39.65 32.69
CA ALA A 2 -12.69 -39.27 31.57
C ALA A 2 -11.50 -40.24 31.48
N PRO A 3 -10.82 -40.29 30.33
CA PRO A 3 -9.47 -39.72 30.31
C PRO A 3 -9.26 -38.88 29.03
N GLN A 4 -9.04 -37.57 29.14
CA GLN A 4 -7.70 -36.95 29.16
C GLN A 4 -6.69 -37.53 28.15
N LYS A 5 -6.78 -37.05 26.89
CA LYS A 5 -5.63 -36.89 25.96
C LYS A 5 -5.84 -35.66 25.08
N PHE A 6 -6.02 -34.50 25.73
CA PHE A 6 -5.85 -33.19 25.10
C PHE A 6 -4.80 -32.43 25.92
N ILE A 7 -3.65 -33.07 26.15
CA ILE A 7 -2.54 -32.48 26.89
C ILE A 7 -1.45 -32.10 25.90
N ARG A 8 -1.29 -30.78 25.77
CA ARG A 8 -0.05 -30.04 25.50
C ARG A 8 0.71 -30.46 24.24
N ASN A 9 0.40 -29.82 23.12
CA ASN A 9 1.47 -29.47 22.19
C ASN A 9 1.31 -28.12 21.47
N ASP A 10 0.16 -27.43 21.59
CA ASP A 10 -0.05 -26.14 20.91
C ASP A 10 -0.20 -24.92 21.84
N MET A 11 0.08 -25.06 23.15
CA MET A 11 0.00 -23.92 24.09
C MET A 11 1.30 -23.10 24.17
N ILE A 12 2.38 -23.52 23.51
CA ILE A 12 3.63 -22.72 23.38
C ILE A 12 3.58 -21.87 22.11
N SER A 13 2.81 -22.30 21.10
CA SER A 13 2.55 -21.54 19.90
C SER A 13 1.64 -20.35 20.16
N LEU A 14 0.70 -20.41 21.10
CA LEU A 14 -0.20 -19.28 21.40
C LEU A 14 0.54 -18.03 21.92
N PRO A 15 1.45 -18.10 22.91
CA PRO A 15 2.25 -16.95 23.32
C PRO A 15 3.09 -16.39 22.17
N ARG A 16 3.70 -17.27 21.36
CA ARG A 16 4.51 -16.85 20.21
C ARG A 16 3.67 -16.22 19.11
N LEU A 17 2.50 -16.80 18.80
CA LEU A 17 1.53 -16.22 17.85
C LEU A 17 1.02 -14.88 18.37
N VAL A 18 0.75 -14.78 19.67
CA VAL A 18 0.26 -13.55 20.31
C VAL A 18 1.36 -12.49 20.32
N GLU A 19 2.62 -12.85 20.56
CA GLU A 19 3.77 -11.94 20.46
C GLU A 19 4.02 -11.50 19.02
N GLU A 20 3.98 -12.43 18.07
CA GLU A 20 4.13 -12.16 16.64
C GLU A 20 2.97 -11.26 16.15
N TYR A 21 1.74 -11.55 16.58
CA TYR A 21 0.54 -10.75 16.32
C TYR A 21 0.59 -9.36 16.97
N LEU A 22 1.01 -9.26 18.24
CA LEU A 22 1.22 -7.98 18.92
C LEU A 22 2.35 -7.18 18.27
N SER A 23 3.39 -7.84 17.76
CA SER A 23 4.46 -7.18 17.02
C SER A 23 3.98 -6.68 15.65
N MET A 24 3.11 -7.43 14.96
CA MET A 24 2.46 -7.05 13.71
C MET A 24 1.49 -5.87 13.89
N LEU A 25 0.83 -5.80 15.04
CA LEU A 25 -0.15 -4.75 15.38
C LEU A 25 0.46 -3.54 16.08
N LYS A 26 1.74 -3.56 16.44
CA LYS A 26 2.34 -2.44 17.15
C LYS A 26 2.26 -1.17 16.31
N GLU A 27 1.45 -0.23 16.79
CA GLU A 27 1.53 1.16 16.37
C GLU A 27 2.86 1.71 16.88
N THR A 28 3.74 2.03 15.95
CA THR A 28 4.93 2.83 16.22
C THR A 28 4.61 4.29 15.95
N TYR A 29 5.45 5.20 16.43
CA TYR A 29 5.37 6.62 16.07
C TYR A 29 5.35 6.85 14.53
N GLU A 30 5.89 5.90 13.76
CA GLU A 30 5.99 5.96 12.30
C GLU A 30 4.85 5.24 11.57
N GLY A 31 3.87 4.67 12.28
CA GLY A 31 2.70 3.99 11.71
C GLY A 31 2.45 2.58 12.26
N THR A 32 1.52 1.88 11.62
CA THR A 32 1.18 0.47 11.94
C THR A 32 2.26 -0.50 11.47
N GLY A 33 2.25 -1.75 11.94
CA GLY A 33 3.18 -2.77 11.47
C GLY A 33 3.14 -3.00 9.95
N LEU A 34 2.00 -2.72 9.29
CA LEU A 34 1.90 -2.76 7.83
C LEU A 34 2.73 -1.66 7.14
N HIS A 35 2.83 -0.46 7.74
CA HIS A 35 3.72 0.59 7.23
C HIS A 35 5.18 0.14 7.29
N LEU A 36 5.60 -0.43 8.42
CA LEU A 36 6.97 -0.91 8.61
C LEU A 36 7.31 -2.05 7.64
N ALA A 37 6.42 -3.04 7.49
CA ALA A 37 6.61 -4.14 6.54
C ALA A 37 6.76 -3.62 5.11
N THR A 38 5.91 -2.66 4.74
CA THR A 38 5.95 -2.03 3.41
C THR A 38 7.21 -1.19 3.23
N GLN A 39 7.65 -0.46 4.26
CA GLN A 39 8.87 0.34 4.21
C GLN A 39 10.13 -0.51 4.05
N GLN A 40 10.15 -1.70 4.66
CA GLN A 40 11.24 -2.67 4.51
C GLN A 40 11.17 -3.46 3.20
N GLY A 41 10.05 -3.40 2.48
CA GLY A 41 9.80 -4.22 1.28
C GLY A 41 9.63 -5.70 1.60
N ASP A 42 9.32 -6.05 2.85
CA ASP A 42 9.06 -7.44 3.24
C ASP A 42 7.67 -7.86 2.75
N GLU A 43 7.63 -8.38 1.52
CA GLU A 43 6.38 -8.79 0.90
C GLU A 43 5.67 -9.90 1.66
N VAL A 44 6.42 -10.83 2.25
CA VAL A 44 5.85 -11.98 2.96
C VAL A 44 5.15 -11.47 4.21
N TYR A 45 5.83 -10.62 4.97
CA TYR A 45 5.28 -10.05 6.18
C TYR A 45 4.11 -9.10 5.88
N ALA A 46 4.22 -8.24 4.86
CA ALA A 46 3.14 -7.36 4.44
C ALA A 46 1.89 -8.14 4.01
N LYS A 47 2.03 -9.18 3.18
CA LYS A 47 0.90 -10.06 2.77
C LYS A 47 0.26 -10.73 3.98
N LYS A 48 1.06 -11.22 4.92
CA LYS A 48 0.55 -11.85 6.14
C LYS A 48 -0.27 -10.88 7.00
N ILE A 49 0.19 -9.64 7.15
CA ILE A 49 -0.57 -8.62 7.88
C ILE A 49 -1.88 -8.28 7.15
N ILE A 50 -1.85 -8.17 5.82
CA ILE A 50 -3.04 -7.88 5.00
C ILE A 50 -4.09 -9.00 5.13
N GLU A 51 -3.68 -10.27 5.14
CA GLU A 51 -4.57 -11.42 5.33
C GLU A 51 -5.21 -11.44 6.73
N LEU A 52 -4.43 -11.16 7.76
CA LEU A 52 -4.87 -11.22 9.15
C LEU A 52 -5.70 -10.01 9.57
N CYS A 53 -5.32 -8.82 9.10
CA CYS A 53 -5.91 -7.55 9.50
C CYS A 53 -6.07 -6.60 8.28
N PRO A 54 -7.06 -6.87 7.39
CA PRO A 54 -7.34 -6.05 6.22
C PRO A 54 -7.60 -4.56 6.53
N SER A 55 -8.16 -4.27 7.72
CA SER A 55 -8.47 -2.91 8.16
C SER A 55 -7.23 -2.00 8.29
N LEU A 56 -6.04 -2.57 8.48
CA LEU A 56 -4.79 -1.81 8.59
C LEU A 56 -4.38 -1.12 7.28
N VAL A 57 -4.90 -1.59 6.14
CA VAL A 57 -4.62 -0.99 4.82
C VAL A 57 -5.16 0.45 4.74
N GLY A 58 -6.20 0.78 5.51
CA GLY A 58 -6.75 2.14 5.60
C GLY A 58 -6.22 2.98 6.75
N SER A 59 -5.24 2.50 7.52
CA SER A 59 -4.65 3.24 8.63
C SER A 59 -3.63 4.26 8.11
N THR A 60 -3.49 5.40 8.79
CA THR A 60 -2.50 6.43 8.44
C THR A 60 -1.37 6.49 9.46
N ASN A 61 -0.17 6.86 9.01
CA ASN A 61 0.95 7.18 9.89
C ASN A 61 1.00 8.67 10.28
N SER A 62 2.07 9.10 10.95
CA SER A 62 2.29 10.49 11.38
C SER A 62 2.39 11.51 10.25
N LYS A 63 2.62 11.08 9.00
CA LYS A 63 2.61 11.91 7.80
C LYS A 63 1.27 11.87 7.05
N GLY A 64 0.27 11.18 7.60
CA GLY A 64 -0.99 10.92 6.91
C GLY A 64 -0.84 9.92 5.76
N ASP A 65 0.32 9.30 5.57
CA ASP A 65 0.49 8.26 4.56
C ASP A 65 -0.27 7.02 5.01
N THR A 66 -1.04 6.44 4.10
CA THR A 66 -1.51 5.05 4.21
C THR A 66 -0.41 4.09 3.73
N PRO A 67 -0.49 2.78 4.03
CA PRO A 67 0.47 1.81 3.50
C PRO A 67 0.55 1.82 1.96
N LEU A 68 -0.54 2.15 1.26
CA LEU A 68 -0.52 2.35 -0.20
C LEU A 68 0.40 3.48 -0.63
N HIS A 69 0.45 4.60 0.11
CA HIS A 69 1.37 5.69 -0.19
C HIS A 69 2.83 5.22 -0.11
N VAL A 70 3.16 4.46 0.94
CA VAL A 70 4.51 3.92 1.15
C VAL A 70 4.88 2.96 0.02
N ALA A 71 4.00 2.01 -0.30
CA ALA A 71 4.22 1.06 -1.39
C ALA A 71 4.40 1.76 -2.75
N ALA A 72 3.57 2.77 -3.03
CA ALA A 72 3.63 3.55 -4.27
C ALA A 72 4.91 4.37 -4.38
N ARG A 73 5.32 5.04 -3.30
CA ARG A 73 6.53 5.86 -3.21
C ARG A 73 7.80 5.03 -3.39
N LEU A 74 7.81 3.80 -2.86
CA LEU A 74 8.95 2.88 -2.96
C LEU A 74 8.92 2.02 -4.24
N GLY A 75 7.76 1.88 -4.88
CA GLY A 75 7.57 1.09 -6.09
C GLY A 75 7.35 -0.40 -5.84
N TYR A 76 6.84 -0.78 -4.66
CA TYR A 76 6.59 -2.18 -4.31
C TYR A 76 5.26 -2.67 -4.87
N THR A 77 5.26 -2.98 -6.17
CA THR A 77 4.07 -3.37 -6.94
C THR A 77 3.32 -4.57 -6.36
N SER A 78 4.03 -5.61 -5.87
CA SER A 78 3.36 -6.80 -5.32
C SER A 78 2.55 -6.49 -4.06
N ILE A 79 3.16 -5.72 -3.15
CA ILE A 79 2.50 -5.27 -1.91
C ILE A 79 1.34 -4.34 -2.26
N PHE A 80 1.56 -3.42 -3.20
CA PHE A 80 0.55 -2.47 -3.66
C PHE A 80 -0.70 -3.16 -4.21
N ILE A 81 -0.52 -4.17 -5.08
CA ILE A 81 -1.63 -4.96 -5.65
C ILE A 81 -2.40 -5.70 -4.55
N GLY A 82 -1.69 -6.36 -3.62
CA GLY A 82 -2.31 -7.09 -2.52
C GLY A 82 -3.14 -6.18 -1.60
N MET A 83 -2.68 -4.95 -1.37
CA MET A 83 -3.44 -3.95 -0.62
C MET A 83 -4.71 -3.50 -1.36
N LEU A 84 -4.63 -3.23 -2.67
CA LEU A 84 -5.82 -2.85 -3.44
C LEU A 84 -6.88 -3.96 -3.49
N GLU A 85 -6.45 -5.22 -3.60
CA GLU A 85 -7.36 -6.37 -3.54
C GLU A 85 -8.02 -6.48 -2.17
N SER A 86 -7.24 -6.33 -1.10
CA SER A 86 -7.74 -6.31 0.26
C SER A 86 -8.74 -5.18 0.52
N ILE A 87 -8.47 -3.96 0.03
CA ILE A 87 -9.42 -2.83 0.10
C ILE A 87 -10.73 -3.18 -0.59
N LYS A 88 -10.68 -3.77 -1.80
CA LYS A 88 -11.87 -4.13 -2.56
C LYS A 88 -12.73 -5.16 -1.82
N LEU A 89 -12.08 -6.17 -1.24
CA LEU A 89 -12.76 -7.19 -0.44
C LEU A 89 -13.34 -6.62 0.85
N HIS A 90 -12.56 -5.81 1.57
CA HIS A 90 -13.00 -5.14 2.80
C HIS A 90 -14.21 -4.23 2.54
N ASN A 91 -14.17 -3.41 1.49
CA ASN A 91 -15.27 -2.51 1.13
C ASN A 91 -16.53 -3.24 0.65
N ALA A 92 -16.42 -4.50 0.20
CA ALA A 92 -17.57 -5.32 -0.15
C ALA A 92 -18.24 -5.96 1.08
N CYS A 93 -17.47 -6.21 2.16
CA CYS A 93 -17.91 -6.95 3.34
C CYS A 93 -18.23 -6.06 4.55
N GLU A 94 -17.58 -4.91 4.68
CA GLU A 94 -17.66 -4.06 5.87
C GLU A 94 -18.43 -2.75 5.66
N ARG A 95 -18.88 -2.15 6.76
CA ARG A 95 -19.53 -0.83 6.74
C ARG A 95 -18.54 0.32 6.57
N LYS A 96 -17.25 0.13 6.90
CA LYS A 96 -16.23 1.16 6.82
C LYS A 96 -15.50 1.05 5.49
N THR A 97 -15.74 2.02 4.61
CA THR A 97 -15.06 2.09 3.31
C THR A 97 -13.67 2.64 3.49
N ILE A 98 -12.67 1.89 3.02
CA ILE A 98 -11.29 2.35 2.86
C ILE A 98 -11.18 3.04 1.52
N ASP A 99 -10.76 4.31 1.54
CA ASP A 99 -10.48 5.09 0.34
C ASP A 99 -9.04 4.87 -0.11
N ALA A 100 -8.87 4.23 -1.27
CA ALA A 100 -7.55 3.96 -1.87
C ALA A 100 -6.88 5.23 -2.44
N GLU A 101 -7.65 6.32 -2.61
CA GLU A 101 -7.19 7.59 -3.18
C GLU A 101 -7.05 8.69 -2.13
N MET A 102 -7.14 8.32 -0.84
CA MET A 102 -6.94 9.25 0.28
C MET A 102 -5.66 10.07 0.09
N MET A 103 -5.74 11.37 0.36
CA MET A 103 -4.56 12.24 0.36
C MET A 103 -3.84 12.18 1.70
N ASN A 104 -2.51 12.18 1.67
CA ASN A 104 -1.67 12.36 2.85
C ASN A 104 -1.59 13.84 3.29
N ASN A 105 -0.77 14.14 4.30
CA ASN A 105 -0.62 15.52 4.83
C ASN A 105 0.03 16.48 3.82
N ASP A 106 0.79 15.97 2.84
CA ASP A 106 1.37 16.75 1.75
C ASP A 106 0.33 17.00 0.62
N GLY A 107 -0.90 16.52 0.78
CA GLY A 107 -1.94 16.62 -0.24
C GLY A 107 -1.69 15.73 -1.45
N LEU A 108 -0.89 14.67 -1.30
CA LEU A 108 -0.57 13.71 -2.35
C LEU A 108 -1.43 12.45 -2.16
N THR A 109 -1.88 11.87 -3.27
CA THR A 109 -2.49 10.54 -3.28
C THR A 109 -1.42 9.47 -3.51
N PRO A 110 -1.70 8.16 -3.30
CA PRO A 110 -0.75 7.10 -3.62
C PRO A 110 -0.32 7.13 -5.09
N LEU A 111 -1.23 7.50 -6.00
CA LEU A 111 -0.92 7.62 -7.43
C LEU A 111 0.10 8.73 -7.71
N HIS A 112 -0.01 9.88 -7.04
CA HIS A 112 0.99 10.94 -7.13
C HIS A 112 2.37 10.45 -6.66
N CYS A 113 2.42 9.68 -5.56
CA CYS A 113 3.66 9.08 -5.07
C CYS A 113 4.27 8.08 -6.07
N ALA A 114 3.45 7.27 -6.75
CA ALA A 114 3.90 6.36 -7.80
C ALA A 114 4.46 7.11 -9.01
N ALA A 115 3.82 8.21 -9.41
CA ALA A 115 4.27 9.07 -10.50
C ALA A 115 5.61 9.75 -10.18
N MET A 116 5.80 10.24 -8.94
CA MET A 116 7.08 10.78 -8.47
C MET A 116 8.22 9.76 -8.49
N LYS A 117 7.90 8.47 -8.28
CA LYS A 117 8.89 7.40 -8.33
C LYS A 117 9.19 6.93 -9.76
N GLY A 118 8.26 7.15 -10.69
CA GLY A 118 8.31 6.56 -12.03
C GLY A 118 7.89 5.08 -12.07
N SER A 119 7.06 4.63 -11.11
CA SER A 119 6.60 3.25 -11.00
C SER A 119 5.53 2.93 -12.05
N VAL A 120 5.96 2.62 -13.28
CA VAL A 120 5.07 2.38 -14.43
C VAL A 120 4.07 1.23 -14.18
N GLU A 121 4.49 0.18 -13.48
CA GLU A 121 3.65 -0.97 -13.18
C GLU A 121 2.47 -0.59 -12.26
N ILE A 122 2.72 0.23 -11.23
CA ILE A 122 1.69 0.73 -10.33
C ILE A 122 0.72 1.66 -11.08
N LEU A 123 1.26 2.53 -11.94
CA LEU A 123 0.44 3.42 -12.78
C LEU A 123 -0.45 2.62 -13.74
N LYS A 124 0.07 1.56 -14.38
CA LYS A 124 -0.71 0.66 -15.24
C LYS A 124 -1.83 -0.02 -14.46
N GLU A 125 -1.56 -0.47 -13.24
CA GLU A 125 -2.58 -1.12 -12.41
C GLU A 125 -3.71 -0.16 -12.04
N PHE A 126 -3.37 1.08 -11.67
CA PHE A 126 -4.37 2.12 -11.47
C PHE A 126 -5.17 2.41 -12.74
N LEU A 127 -4.52 2.48 -13.91
CA LEU A 127 -5.20 2.75 -15.16
C LEU A 127 -6.26 1.68 -15.49
N ASN A 128 -5.94 0.41 -15.19
CA ASN A 128 -6.85 -0.71 -15.40
C ASN A 128 -8.03 -0.72 -14.41
N ARG A 129 -7.79 -0.33 -13.15
CA ARG A 129 -8.81 -0.42 -12.09
C ARG A 129 -9.63 0.87 -11.91
N ALA A 130 -8.99 2.02 -12.05
CA ALA A 130 -9.54 3.34 -11.75
C ALA A 130 -8.88 4.41 -12.66
N PRO A 131 -9.28 4.50 -13.93
CA PRO A 131 -8.71 5.49 -14.85
C PRO A 131 -9.03 6.94 -14.44
N SER A 132 -10.09 7.16 -13.65
CA SER A 132 -10.47 8.48 -13.13
C SER A 132 -9.43 9.07 -12.17
N SER A 133 -8.66 8.23 -11.47
CA SER A 133 -7.65 8.67 -10.48
C SER A 133 -6.57 9.56 -11.10
N PHE A 134 -6.32 9.44 -12.42
CA PHE A 134 -5.32 10.23 -13.15
C PHE A 134 -5.68 11.70 -13.29
N TYR A 135 -6.95 12.05 -13.12
CA TYR A 135 -7.42 13.45 -13.11
C TYR A 135 -7.35 14.09 -11.73
N SER A 136 -6.99 13.32 -10.69
CA SER A 136 -6.77 13.85 -9.35
C SER A 136 -5.63 14.87 -9.35
N VAL A 137 -5.77 15.89 -8.51
CA VAL A 137 -4.81 16.98 -8.36
C VAL A 137 -4.31 17.02 -6.92
N THR A 138 -3.03 17.32 -6.74
CA THR A 138 -2.46 17.55 -5.40
C THR A 138 -3.11 18.74 -4.72
N LEU A 139 -3.23 18.73 -3.39
CA LEU A 139 -3.85 19.85 -2.66
C LEU A 139 -3.06 21.16 -2.79
N GLU A 140 -1.73 21.10 -2.64
CA GLU A 140 -0.89 22.31 -2.57
C GLU A 140 -0.67 22.99 -3.94
N LYS A 141 -0.24 22.21 -4.94
CA LYS A 141 0.18 22.76 -6.24
C LYS A 141 -0.85 22.57 -7.35
N ARG A 142 -1.95 21.87 -7.05
CA ARG A 142 -2.96 21.44 -8.03
C ARG A 142 -2.35 20.72 -9.26
N GLU A 143 -1.28 19.97 -9.03
CA GLU A 143 -0.60 19.19 -10.06
C GLU A 143 -1.31 17.85 -10.24
N THR A 144 -1.52 17.43 -11.49
CA THR A 144 -1.89 16.04 -11.77
C THR A 144 -0.65 15.14 -11.81
N VAL A 145 -0.88 13.83 -11.83
CA VAL A 145 0.17 12.81 -12.00
C VAL A 145 1.03 13.03 -13.25
N PHE A 146 0.46 13.62 -14.32
CA PHE A 146 1.20 13.95 -15.54
C PHE A 146 2.15 15.15 -15.35
N HIS A 147 1.76 16.15 -14.56
CA HIS A 147 2.64 17.28 -14.23
C HIS A 147 3.87 16.80 -13.44
N ILE A 148 3.63 15.92 -12.46
CA ILE A 148 4.67 15.28 -11.65
C ILE A 148 5.61 14.44 -12.53
N ALA A 149 5.06 13.57 -13.37
CA ALA A 149 5.85 12.71 -14.25
C ALA A 149 6.69 13.53 -15.25
N ALA A 150 6.15 14.63 -15.78
CA ALA A 150 6.88 15.50 -16.71
C ALA A 150 8.07 16.22 -16.05
N ARG A 151 7.93 16.64 -14.78
CA ARG A 151 9.02 17.28 -14.01
C ARG A 151 10.19 16.33 -13.74
N ASP A 152 9.93 15.04 -13.54
CA ASP A 152 10.97 14.06 -13.16
C ASP A 152 11.71 13.44 -14.35
N THR A 153 11.46 13.92 -15.58
CA THR A 153 12.15 13.48 -16.83
C THR A 153 13.66 13.70 -16.85
N SER A 154 14.26 14.29 -15.81
CA SER A 154 15.71 14.42 -15.65
C SER A 154 16.46 13.10 -15.44
N LYS A 155 15.76 12.00 -15.09
CA LYS A 155 16.39 10.69 -14.79
C LYS A 155 16.22 9.62 -15.86
N THR A 156 15.31 9.80 -16.82
CA THR A 156 15.08 8.83 -17.90
C THR A 156 15.61 9.39 -19.20
N LYS A 157 16.77 8.89 -19.65
CA LYS A 157 17.11 9.03 -21.08
C LYS A 157 15.92 8.50 -21.88
N PRO A 158 15.44 9.24 -22.89
CA PRO A 158 14.26 8.82 -23.61
C PRO A 158 14.54 7.46 -24.26
N SER A 159 13.90 6.38 -23.80
CA SER A 159 14.09 5.05 -24.40
C SER A 159 13.59 5.11 -25.84
N SER A 160 14.28 4.47 -26.79
CA SER A 160 13.97 4.56 -28.23
C SER A 160 12.56 4.07 -28.65
N GLN A 161 11.70 3.70 -27.69
CA GLN A 161 10.32 3.25 -27.92
C GLN A 161 9.31 4.39 -28.08
N TRP A 162 9.55 5.62 -27.58
CA TRP A 162 8.60 6.74 -27.76
C TRP A 162 8.80 7.51 -29.08
N GLN A 163 9.87 7.25 -29.83
CA GLN A 163 10.12 7.91 -31.13
C GLN A 163 9.21 7.40 -32.27
N ARG A 164 8.42 6.35 -32.05
CA ARG A 164 7.61 5.72 -33.12
C ARG A 164 6.17 6.22 -33.22
N VAL A 165 5.74 7.16 -32.38
CA VAL A 165 4.33 7.60 -32.34
C VAL A 165 4.07 8.91 -33.11
N THR A 166 5.03 9.40 -33.90
CA THR A 166 4.90 10.67 -34.65
C THR A 166 5.23 10.55 -36.14
N THR A 167 4.76 9.49 -36.80
CA THR A 167 4.74 9.43 -38.27
C THR A 167 3.38 8.97 -38.73
#